data_AF-A0A1J3EZ93-F1
#
_entry.id   AF-A0A1J3EZ93-F1
#
_cell.length_a   1.000
_cell.length_b   1.000
_cell.length_c   1.000
_cell.angle_alpha   90.00
_cell.angle_beta   90.00
_cell.angle_gamma   90.00
#
_symmetry.space_group_name_H-M   'P 1'
#
loop_
_entity.id
_entity.type
_entity.pdbx_description
1 polymer ?
#
loop_
_entity_poly.entity_id
_entity_poly.type
_entity_poly.pdbx_seq_one_letter_code
_entity_poly.pdbx_strand_id
1 'polypeptide(L)'
;TDDIQPRVVPFFFEMFKTHGRTFFTWFGPIPIITIMDPEKIKEVFNKNYDFSKPQIFPVFRFVATGVAIYDGDKWAKHRRII
;
A
#
# COMPACT_ATOMS: atom_id res chain seq x y z
N THR A 1 21.76 -8.45 4.18
CA THR A 1 20.58 -7.83 4.80
C THR A 1 19.27 -8.23 4.13
N ASP A 2 19.30 -8.99 3.01
CA ASP A 2 18.12 -9.44 2.27
C ASP A 2 17.48 -10.75 2.78
N ASP A 3 18.10 -11.44 3.74
CA ASP A 3 17.64 -12.76 4.22
C ASP A 3 16.32 -12.75 4.99
N ILE A 4 15.78 -11.58 5.33
CA ILE A 4 14.51 -11.47 6.08
C ILE A 4 13.28 -11.55 5.19
N GLN A 5 13.40 -11.11 3.93
CA GLN A 5 12.27 -10.97 3.00
C GLN A 5 11.52 -12.29 2.76
N PRO A 6 12.18 -13.44 2.50
CA PRO A 6 11.48 -14.70 2.32
C PRO A 6 10.77 -15.19 3.59
N ARG A 7 11.12 -14.69 4.78
CA ARG A 7 10.48 -15.06 6.04
C ARG A 7 9.29 -14.17 6.38
N VAL A 8 9.41 -12.87 6.14
CA VAL A 8 8.38 -11.88 6.53
C VAL A 8 7.30 -11.72 5.47
N VAL A 9 7.67 -11.75 4.19
CA VAL A 9 6.75 -11.55 3.06
C VAL A 9 6.98 -12.58 1.95
N PRO A 10 6.90 -13.89 2.25
CA PRO A 10 7.24 -14.97 1.30
C PRO A 10 6.51 -14.87 -0.02
N PHE A 11 5.21 -14.57 0.02
CA PHE A 11 4.37 -14.47 -1.17
C PHE A 11 4.86 -13.36 -2.14
N PHE A 12 5.02 -12.14 -1.64
CA PHE A 12 5.48 -11.03 -2.47
C PHE A 12 6.91 -11.23 -2.97
N PHE A 13 7.75 -11.88 -2.17
CA PHE A 13 9.12 -12.23 -2.57
C PHE A 13 9.15 -13.19 -3.76
N GLU A 14 8.34 -14.26 -3.72
CA GLU A 14 8.24 -15.21 -4.83
C GLU A 14 7.63 -14.56 -6.08
N MET A 15 6.57 -13.75 -5.93
CA MET A 15 5.97 -13.01 -7.05
C MET A 15 6.97 -12.04 -7.69
N PHE A 16 7.76 -11.34 -6.88
CA PHE A 16 8.82 -10.46 -7.38
C PHE A 16 9.86 -11.22 -8.20
N LYS A 17 10.29 -12.39 -7.73
CA LYS A 17 11.29 -13.21 -8.43
C LYS A 17 10.77 -13.78 -9.75
N THR A 18 9.50 -14.16 -9.79
CA THR A 18 8.88 -14.84 -10.94
C THR A 18 8.31 -13.89 -11.98
N HIS A 19 7.80 -12.72 -11.57
CA HIS A 19 7.09 -11.77 -12.44
C HIS A 19 7.77 -10.39 -12.51
N GLY A 20 8.80 -10.14 -11.71
CA GLY A 20 9.58 -8.90 -11.72
C GLY A 20 9.06 -7.83 -10.76
N ARG A 21 9.46 -6.57 -11.00
CA ARG A 21 9.21 -5.43 -10.08
C ARG A 21 7.77 -4.91 -10.11
N THR A 22 6.94 -5.38 -11.04
CA THR A 22 5.53 -4.99 -11.12
C THR A 22 4.73 -6.21 -11.53
N PHE A 23 3.76 -6.59 -10.71
CA PHE A 23 2.98 -7.80 -10.95
C PHE A 23 1.54 -7.62 -10.48
N PHE A 24 0.67 -8.46 -11.01
CA PHE A 24 -0.74 -8.47 -10.74
C PHE A 24 -1.10 -9.65 -9.81
N THR A 25 -1.94 -9.39 -8.82
CA THR A 25 -2.41 -10.39 -7.84
C THR A 25 -3.89 -10.19 -7.54
N TRP A 26 -4.51 -11.22 -6.97
CA TRP A 26 -5.87 -11.14 -6.46
C TRP A 26 -5.86 -11.14 -4.94
N PHE A 27 -6.56 -10.19 -4.34
CA PHE A 27 -6.92 -10.20 -2.93
C PHE A 27 -8.42 -10.50 -2.80
N GLY A 28 -8.75 -11.79 -2.65
CA GLY A 28 -10.13 -12.25 -2.81
C GLY A 28 -10.65 -11.87 -4.21
N PRO A 29 -11.81 -11.19 -4.31
CA PRO A 29 -12.33 -10.72 -5.60
C PRO A 29 -11.70 -9.41 -6.09
N ILE A 30 -10.77 -8.82 -5.34
CA ILE A 30 -10.20 -7.50 -5.64
C ILE A 30 -8.88 -7.67 -6.39
N PRO A 31 -8.77 -7.19 -7.64
CA PRO A 31 -7.51 -7.20 -8.37
C PRO A 31 -6.56 -6.13 -7.82
N ILE A 32 -5.29 -6.49 -7.62
CA ILE A 32 -4.24 -5.61 -7.09
C ILE A 32 -3.02 -5.63 -8.02
N ILE A 33 -2.54 -4.44 -8.38
CA ILE A 33 -1.23 -4.27 -9.02
C ILE A 33 -0.22 -3.88 -7.94
N THR A 34 0.79 -4.71 -7.73
CA THR A 34 1.89 -4.42 -6.81
C THR A 34 3.06 -3.82 -7.57
N ILE A 35 3.52 -2.64 -7.14
CA ILE A 35 4.66 -1.93 -7.71
C ILE A 35 5.79 -1.94 -6.67
N MET A 36 6.94 -2.50 -7.03
CA MET A 36 8.14 -2.60 -6.20
C MET A 36 9.32 -1.77 -6.76
N ASP A 37 9.02 -0.85 -7.67
CA ASP A 37 9.97 0.12 -8.21
C ASP A 37 9.99 1.38 -7.31
N PRO A 38 11.13 1.73 -6.69
CA PRO A 38 11.22 2.86 -5.78
C PRO A 38 10.82 4.21 -6.40
N GLU A 39 11.12 4.44 -7.68
CA GLU A 39 10.82 5.71 -8.35
C GLU A 39 9.32 5.86 -8.55
N LYS A 40 8.65 4.79 -9.00
CA LYS A 40 7.20 4.74 -9.18
C LYS A 40 6.46 4.81 -7.84
N ILE A 41 6.97 4.12 -6.81
CA ILE A 41 6.41 4.21 -5.46
C ILE A 41 6.45 5.66 -4.98
N LYS A 42 7.58 6.35 -5.13
CA LYS A 42 7.71 7.76 -4.73
C LYS A 42 6.72 8.65 -5.47
N GLU A 43 6.53 8.42 -6.78
CA GLU A 43 5.55 9.17 -7.57
C GLU A 43 4.12 8.97 -7.05
N VAL A 44 3.70 7.72 -6.84
CA VAL A 44 2.36 7.38 -6.34
C VAL A 44 2.11 8.02 -4.97
N PHE A 45 3.08 7.95 -4.05
CA PHE A 45 2.95 8.53 -2.71
C PHE A 45 2.91 10.07 -2.71
N ASN A 46 3.49 10.72 -3.73
CA ASN A 46 3.39 12.18 -3.89
C ASN A 46 2.04 12.60 -4.50
N LYS A 47 1.38 11.72 -5.26
CA LYS A 47 0.07 11.94 -5.88
C LYS A 47 -1.07 11.36 -5.04
N ASN A 48 -1.09 11.73 -3.76
CA ASN A 48 -2.05 11.22 -2.77
C ASN A 48 -3.53 11.55 -3.05
N TYR A 49 -3.82 12.52 -3.91
CA TYR A 49 -5.19 12.80 -4.37
C TYR A 49 -5.63 11.90 -5.54
N ASP A 50 -4.69 11.49 -6.39
CA ASP A 50 -4.96 10.60 -7.53
C ASP A 50 -5.02 9.13 -7.07
N PHE A 51 -4.20 8.79 -6.06
CA PHE A 51 -4.11 7.45 -5.49
C PHE A 51 -4.57 7.45 -4.03
N SER A 52 -5.85 7.13 -3.83
CA SER A 52 -6.41 6.93 -2.48
C SER A 52 -5.83 5.68 -1.81
N LYS A 53 -5.79 5.71 -0.48
CA LYS A 53 -5.38 4.55 0.33
C LYS A 53 -6.30 3.36 0.04
N PRO A 54 -5.74 2.19 -0.30
CA PRO A 54 -6.55 1.06 -0.70
C PRO A 54 -7.37 0.54 0.49
N GLN A 55 -8.69 0.44 0.31
CA GLN A 55 -9.64 0.02 1.36
C GLN A 55 -9.73 -1.51 1.45
N ILE A 56 -8.57 -2.18 1.51
CA ILE A 56 -8.46 -3.64 1.46
C ILE A 56 -9.08 -4.30 2.70
N PHE A 57 -9.08 -3.57 3.82
CA PHE A 57 -9.60 -4.05 5.09
C PHE A 57 -10.58 -3.01 5.69
N PRO A 58 -11.86 -3.03 5.28
CA PRO A 58 -12.87 -2.09 5.77
C PRO A 58 -13.00 -2.09 7.30
N VAL A 59 -12.67 -3.23 7.92
CA VAL A 59 -12.66 -3.42 9.37
C VAL A 59 -11.72 -2.46 10.11
N PHE A 60 -10.61 -2.01 9.51
CA PHE A 60 -9.67 -1.12 10.20
C PHE A 60 -10.29 0.20 10.60
N ARG A 61 -11.29 0.68 9.86
CA ARG A 61 -12.01 1.92 10.20
C ARG A 61 -12.83 1.82 11.49
N PHE A 62 -13.17 0.60 11.93
CA PHE A 62 -13.87 0.36 13.18
C PHE A 62 -12.92 0.13 14.36
N VAL A 63 -11.70 -0.35 14.09
CA VAL A 63 -10.70 -0.66 15.12
C VAL A 63 -9.83 0.56 15.45
N ALA A 64 -9.56 1.42 14.47
CA ALA A 64 -8.72 2.59 14.63
C ALA A 64 -9.25 3.77 13.81
N THR A 65 -9.05 4.99 14.32
CA THR A 65 -9.32 6.23 13.60
C THR A 65 -8.12 7.18 13.71
N GLY A 66 -8.05 8.21 12.87
CA GLY A 66 -6.97 9.21 12.89
C GLY A 66 -6.14 9.26 11.60
N VAL A 67 -4.98 9.95 11.65
CA VAL A 67 -4.14 10.27 10.48
C VAL A 67 -3.65 9.02 9.74
N ALA A 68 -3.45 7.90 10.43
CA ALA A 68 -3.09 6.64 9.78
C ALA A 68 -4.19 6.14 8.82
N ILE A 69 -5.47 6.33 9.20
CA ILE A 69 -6.64 5.79 8.50
C ILE A 69 -7.30 6.80 7.56
N TYR A 70 -7.30 8.10 7.93
CA TYR A 70 -7.94 9.14 7.11
C TYR A 70 -7.24 9.31 5.77
N ASP A 71 -8.01 9.78 4.78
CA ASP A 71 -7.56 10.09 3.44
C ASP A 71 -8.11 11.45 2.98
N GLY A 72 -7.55 11.99 1.88
CA GLY A 72 -7.94 13.25 1.26
C GLY A 72 -7.95 14.44 2.24
N ASP A 73 -8.97 15.30 2.13
CA ASP A 73 -9.09 16.52 2.93
C ASP A 73 -9.11 16.26 4.43
N LYS A 74 -9.73 15.14 4.84
CA LYS A 74 -9.78 14.76 6.26
C LYS A 74 -8.37 14.47 6.77
N TRP A 75 -7.56 13.75 6.00
CA TRP A 75 -6.15 13.53 6.34
C TRP A 75 -5.35 14.82 6.34
N ALA A 76 -5.49 15.65 5.30
CA ALA A 76 -4.75 16.91 5.16
C ALA A 76 -5.01 17.86 6.35
N LYS A 77 -6.28 17.99 6.76
CA LYS A 77 -6.67 18.81 7.92
C LYS A 77 -6.06 18.29 9.21
N HIS A 78 -6.14 16.99 9.47
CA HIS A 78 -5.65 16.41 10.72
C HIS A 78 -4.12 16.38 10.79
N ARG A 79 -3.43 16.12 9.68
CA ARG A 79 -1.96 16.13 9.61
C ARG A 79 -1.37 17.53 9.85
N ARG A 80 -2.07 18.60 9.45
CA ARG A 80 -1.58 19.98 9.64
C ARG A 80 -1.63 20.46 11.09
N ILE A 81 -2.45 19.82 11.93
CA ILE A 81 -2.67 20.21 13.33
C ILE A 81 -1.64 19.56 14.26
N ILE A 82 -1.09 18.40 13.85
CA ILE A 82 -0.02 17.68 14.54
C ILE A 82 1.32 18.28 14.12
#